data_AF-A0A380FFG9-F1
#
_entry.id   AF-A0A380FFG9-F1
#
_cell.length_a   1.000
_cell.length_b   1.000
_cell.length_c   1.000
_cell.angle_alpha   90.00
_cell.angle_beta   90.00
_cell.angle_gamma   90.00
#
_symmetry.space_group_name_H-M   'P 1'
#
loop_
_entity.id
_entity.type
_entity.pdbx_description
1 polymer ?
#
loop_
_entity_poly.entity_id
_entity_poly.type
_entity_poly.pdbx_seq_one_letter_code
_entity_poly.pdbx_strand_id
1 'polypeptide(L)'
;MVWRSGLRQNWEIHTREDLDDYTYYVAGLVGVMLSEIWDICAGVKTDRDLAIGFGRGLQAVNILRNEDEDLEERGVSFKPDGWTRDDLFKYAEENLAKADEYKKDINKKTILLFCRLPLALAYKSLKAMKNGREKISRQEVEETVEEIQKD
;
A
#
# COMPACT_ATOMS: atom_id res chain seq x y z
N MET A 1 0.94 11.35 5.08
CA MET A 1 1.35 12.14 3.89
C MET A 1 0.61 11.56 2.70
N VAL A 2 -0.52 12.16 2.31
CA VAL A 2 -1.24 11.78 1.08
C VAL A 2 -0.66 12.65 -0.03
N TRP A 3 0.04 12.04 -0.98
CA TRP A 3 0.55 12.74 -2.15
C TRP A 3 -0.64 13.14 -3.02
N ARG A 4 -0.98 14.43 -3.06
CA ARG A 4 -1.74 14.98 -4.19
C ARG A 4 -0.81 15.02 -5.39
N SER A 5 -0.76 13.94 -6.16
CA SER A 5 -0.21 14.05 -7.52
C SER A 5 -1.03 15.11 -8.24
N GLY A 6 -0.37 16.15 -8.78
CA GLY A 6 -0.98 17.21 -9.59
C GLY A 6 -1.50 16.72 -10.95
N LEU A 7 -2.12 15.54 -10.99
CA LEU A 7 -2.90 15.07 -12.11
C LEU A 7 -4.27 15.74 -12.01
N ARG A 8 -4.58 16.58 -12.98
CA ARG A 8 -5.88 17.21 -13.23
C ARG A 8 -6.95 16.18 -13.63
N GLN A 9 -7.04 15.07 -12.90
CA GLN A 9 -8.08 14.07 -13.06
C GLN A 9 -8.87 14.08 -11.75
N ASN A 10 -10.14 14.49 -11.81
CA ASN A 10 -11.09 14.08 -10.78
C ASN A 10 -11.25 12.58 -10.96
N TRP A 11 -10.52 11.79 -10.19
CA TRP A 11 -10.67 10.34 -10.21
C TRP A 11 -12.03 10.00 -9.63
N GLU A 12 -12.93 9.53 -10.49
CA GLU A 12 -14.22 8.98 -10.11
C GLU A 12 -14.08 7.46 -10.14
N ILE A 13 -14.19 6.81 -8.98
CA ILE A 13 -13.96 5.38 -8.83
C ILE A 13 -15.30 4.65 -8.83
N HIS A 14 -15.68 4.07 -9.96
CA HIS A 14 -16.93 3.31 -10.09
C HIS A 14 -16.68 1.81 -10.10
N THR A 15 -15.55 1.38 -10.65
CA THR A 15 -15.22 -0.03 -10.87
C THR A 15 -13.92 -0.42 -10.16
N ARG A 16 -13.66 -1.74 -10.09
CA ARG A 16 -12.38 -2.25 -9.61
C ARG A 16 -11.24 -1.74 -10.51
N GLU A 17 -11.49 -1.65 -11.81
CA GLU A 17 -10.55 -1.18 -12.81
C GLU A 17 -10.18 0.29 -12.59
N ASP A 18 -11.14 1.15 -12.24
CA ASP A 18 -10.85 2.55 -11.88
C ASP A 18 -9.97 2.63 -10.63
N LEU A 19 -10.26 1.81 -9.62
CA LEU A 19 -9.43 1.72 -8.40
C LEU A 19 -8.03 1.18 -8.71
N ASP A 20 -7.95 0.17 -9.58
CA ASP A 20 -6.70 -0.40 -10.06
C ASP A 20 -5.86 0.67 -10.77
N ASP A 21 -6.45 1.43 -11.69
CA ASP A 21 -5.78 2.53 -12.40
C ASP A 21 -5.33 3.62 -11.43
N TYR A 22 -6.22 4.10 -10.57
CA TYR A 22 -5.89 5.11 -9.56
C TYR A 22 -4.70 4.65 -8.70
N THR A 23 -4.78 3.46 -8.11
CA THR A 23 -3.72 2.93 -7.24
C THR A 23 -2.43 2.63 -8.01
N TYR A 24 -2.49 2.27 -9.29
CA TYR A 24 -1.33 2.15 -10.15
C TYR A 24 -0.61 3.48 -10.31
N TYR A 25 -1.32 4.55 -10.67
CA TYR A 25 -0.69 5.85 -10.91
C TYR A 25 -0.15 6.50 -9.63
N VAL A 26 -0.84 6.38 -8.50
CA VAL A 26 -0.42 7.06 -7.26
C VAL A 26 0.59 6.27 -6.43
N ALA A 27 0.66 4.95 -6.57
CA ALA A 27 1.51 4.11 -5.74
C ALA A 27 2.19 2.94 -6.49
N GLY A 28 1.51 2.30 -7.44
CA GLY A 28 2.10 1.23 -8.25
C GLY A 28 3.34 1.67 -9.04
N LEU A 29 3.30 2.85 -9.66
CA LEU A 29 4.45 3.45 -10.35
C LEU A 29 5.65 3.68 -9.44
N VAL A 30 5.41 4.01 -8.16
CA VAL A 30 6.49 4.16 -7.17
C VAL A 30 7.17 2.80 -6.93
N GLY A 31 6.42 1.71 -6.86
CA GLY A 31 6.97 0.35 -6.77
C GLY A 31 7.82 -0.03 -7.98
N VAL A 32 7.35 0.29 -9.19
CA VAL A 32 8.10 0.08 -10.44
C VAL A 32 9.39 0.90 -10.45
N MET A 33 9.32 2.19 -10.14
CA MET A 33 10.48 3.08 -10.07
C MET A 33 11.52 2.57 -9.06
N LEU A 34 11.08 2.13 -7.88
CA LEU A 34 11.99 1.54 -6.89
C LEU A 34 12.65 0.27 -7.41
N SER A 35 11.91 -0.59 -8.10
CA SER A 35 12.45 -1.80 -8.74
C SER A 35 13.57 -1.47 -9.75
N GLU A 36 13.36 -0.45 -10.58
CA GLU A 36 14.39 0.03 -11.51
C GLU A 36 15.64 0.55 -10.76
N ILE A 37 15.44 1.30 -9.67
CA ILE A 37 16.55 1.77 -8.82
C ILE A 37 17.31 0.60 -8.19
N TRP A 38 16.61 -0.45 -7.75
CA TRP A 38 17.24 -1.64 -7.17
C TRP A 38 18.10 -2.40 -8.18
N ASP A 39 17.64 -2.53 -9.43
CA ASP A 39 18.43 -3.15 -10.50
C ASP A 39 19.66 -2.29 -10.83
N ILE A 40 19.47 -0.99 -11.07
CA ILE A 40 20.56 -0.07 -11.44
C ILE A 40 21.64 0.00 -10.35
N CYS A 41 21.24 0.13 -9.09
CA CYS A 41 22.19 0.40 -8.00
C CYS A 41 22.76 -0.88 -7.35
N ALA A 42 22.04 -2.00 -7.43
CA ALA A 42 22.37 -3.21 -6.68
C ALA A 42 22.24 -4.53 -7.48
N GLY A 43 21.83 -4.48 -8.74
CA GLY A 43 21.60 -5.66 -9.58
C GLY A 43 20.47 -6.55 -9.08
N VAL A 44 19.56 -6.01 -8.26
CA VAL A 44 18.42 -6.76 -7.72
C VAL A 44 17.26 -6.61 -8.68
N LYS A 45 16.97 -7.68 -9.42
CA LYS A 45 15.84 -7.76 -10.34
C LYS A 45 14.61 -8.28 -9.62
N THR A 46 13.49 -7.64 -9.84
CA THR A 46 12.20 -7.97 -9.23
C THR A 46 11.11 -8.04 -10.29
N ASP A 47 10.03 -8.76 -10.01
CA ASP A 47 8.88 -8.82 -10.90
C ASP A 47 8.09 -7.49 -10.89
N ARG A 48 7.77 -6.98 -12.09
CA ARG A 48 7.10 -5.69 -12.27
C ARG A 48 5.66 -5.70 -11.75
N ASP A 49 4.91 -6.77 -11.97
CA ASP A 49 3.51 -6.85 -11.54
C ASP A 49 3.40 -7.04 -10.03
N LEU A 50 4.37 -7.75 -9.42
CA LEU A 50 4.52 -7.80 -7.97
C LEU A 50 4.89 -6.43 -7.39
N ALA A 51 5.75 -5.65 -8.06
CA ALA A 51 6.08 -4.28 -7.65
C ALA A 51 4.87 -3.35 -7.67
N ILE A 52 4.02 -3.46 -8.70
CA ILE A 52 2.74 -2.73 -8.79
C ILE A 52 1.83 -3.15 -7.64
N GLY A 53 1.69 -4.45 -7.41
CA GLY A 53 0.92 -5.02 -6.30
C GLY A 53 1.39 -4.48 -4.94
N PHE A 54 2.70 -4.36 -4.75
CA PHE A 54 3.29 -3.79 -3.54
C PHE A 54 2.78 -2.37 -3.28
N GLY A 55 2.94 -1.47 -4.25
CA GLY A 55 2.48 -0.09 -4.12
C GLY A 55 0.96 0.01 -3.92
N ARG A 56 0.20 -0.76 -4.72
CA ARG A 56 -1.26 -0.84 -4.65
C ARG A 56 -1.75 -1.31 -3.29
N GLY A 57 -1.15 -2.34 -2.71
CA GLY A 57 -1.52 -2.87 -1.39
C GLY A 57 -1.35 -1.83 -0.28
N LEU A 58 -0.22 -1.10 -0.28
CA LEU A 58 0.00 -0.02 0.68
C LEU A 58 -1.02 1.13 0.52
N GLN A 59 -1.34 1.48 -0.73
CA GLN A 59 -2.33 2.52 -0.99
C GLN A 59 -3.74 2.08 -0.61
N ALA A 60 -4.11 0.82 -0.84
CA ALA A 60 -5.40 0.26 -0.44
C ALA A 60 -5.59 0.35 1.09
N VAL A 61 -4.55 0.07 1.86
CA VAL A 61 -4.57 0.19 3.33
C VAL A 61 -4.75 1.65 3.76
N ASN A 62 -4.11 2.60 3.07
CA ASN A 62 -4.29 4.02 3.34
C ASN A 62 -5.72 4.48 3.02
N ILE A 63 -6.30 4.01 1.92
CA ILE A 63 -7.71 4.29 1.56
C ILE A 63 -8.64 3.75 2.65
N LEU A 64 -8.46 2.49 3.08
CA LEU A 64 -9.26 1.89 4.16
C LEU A 64 -9.19 2.71 5.46
N ARG A 65 -7.99 3.13 5.84
CA ARG A 65 -7.78 3.89 7.08
C ARG A 65 -8.48 5.25 7.06
N ASN A 66 -8.53 5.88 5.89
CA ASN A 66 -9.01 7.26 5.74
C ASN A 66 -10.41 7.34 5.11
N GLU A 67 -11.11 6.22 4.89
CA GLU A 67 -12.38 6.17 4.14
C GLU A 67 -13.41 7.18 4.66
N ASP A 68 -13.61 7.21 5.99
CA ASP A 68 -14.60 8.09 6.62
C ASP A 68 -14.17 9.56 6.57
N GLU A 69 -12.89 9.87 6.86
CA GLU A 69 -12.33 11.22 6.76
C GLU A 69 -12.38 11.78 5.33
N ASP A 70 -12.01 10.97 4.33
CA ASP A 70 -12.02 11.38 2.92
C ASP A 70 -13.46 11.62 2.41
N LEU A 71 -14.44 10.86 2.91
CA LEU A 71 -15.84 11.08 2.58
C LEU A 71 -16.40 12.32 3.29
N GLU A 72 -16.22 12.44 4.60
CA GLU A 72 -16.82 13.50 5.42
C GLU A 72 -16.20 14.87 5.16
N GLU A 73 -14.87 14.97 5.11
CA GLU A 73 -14.18 16.25 5.01
C GLU A 73 -13.94 16.69 3.57
N ARG A 74 -13.85 15.73 2.63
CA ARG A 74 -13.41 16.00 1.26
C ARG A 74 -14.44 15.62 0.20
N GLY A 75 -15.48 14.88 0.57
CA GLY A 75 -16.52 14.43 -0.36
C GLY A 75 -16.00 13.45 -1.43
N VAL A 76 -14.92 12.71 -1.13
CA VAL A 76 -14.30 11.77 -2.07
C VAL A 76 -14.43 10.34 -1.54
N SER A 77 -14.94 9.44 -2.37
CA SER A 77 -14.90 8.00 -2.13
C SER A 77 -13.95 7.35 -3.14
N PHE A 78 -13.07 6.48 -2.66
CA PHE A 78 -12.24 5.61 -3.50
C PHE A 78 -12.76 4.16 -3.51
N LYS A 79 -13.92 3.91 -2.91
CA LYS A 79 -14.56 2.60 -2.92
C LYS A 79 -15.39 2.47 -4.19
N PRO A 80 -15.19 1.42 -5.01
CA PRO A 80 -16.01 1.15 -6.18
C PRO A 80 -17.50 1.00 -5.86
N ASP A 81 -18.35 1.21 -6.86
CA ASP A 81 -19.79 1.09 -6.70
C ASP A 81 -20.19 -0.34 -6.34
N GLY A 82 -21.08 -0.47 -5.34
CA GLY A 82 -21.54 -1.76 -4.83
C GLY A 82 -20.54 -2.51 -3.96
N TRP A 83 -19.30 -2.01 -3.79
CA TRP A 83 -18.36 -2.60 -2.83
C TRP A 83 -18.76 -2.28 -1.40
N THR A 84 -18.62 -3.28 -0.55
CA THR A 84 -18.59 -3.13 0.90
C THR A 84 -17.18 -2.78 1.37
N ARG A 85 -17.04 -2.40 2.65
CA ARG A 85 -15.71 -2.22 3.26
C ARG A 85 -14.91 -3.53 3.26
N ASP A 86 -15.57 -4.67 3.39
CA ASP A 86 -14.94 -6.00 3.36
C ASP A 86 -14.35 -6.32 1.98
N ASP A 87 -14.99 -5.88 0.89
CA ASP A 87 -14.44 -6.02 -0.46
C ASP A 87 -13.13 -5.21 -0.61
N LEU A 88 -13.09 -4.02 -0.01
CA LEU A 88 -11.88 -3.19 0.00
C LEU A 88 -10.77 -3.79 0.89
N PHE A 89 -11.12 -4.42 2.02
CA PHE A 89 -10.19 -5.24 2.81
C PHE A 89 -9.59 -6.37 1.98
N LYS A 90 -10.44 -7.12 1.27
CA LYS A 90 -10.00 -8.24 0.44
C LYS A 90 -9.07 -7.77 -0.67
N TYR A 91 -9.40 -6.65 -1.32
CA TYR A 91 -8.55 -6.01 -2.32
C TYR A 91 -7.18 -5.59 -1.74
N ALA A 92 -7.14 -5.04 -0.53
CA ALA A 92 -5.90 -4.71 0.14
C ALA A 92 -5.06 -5.97 0.42
N GLU A 93 -5.69 -7.04 0.96
CA GLU A 93 -5.01 -8.30 1.27
C GLU A 93 -4.46 -9.00 0.02
N GLU A 94 -5.23 -9.04 -1.08
CA GLU A 94 -4.80 -9.58 -2.38
C GLU A 94 -3.52 -8.90 -2.88
N ASN A 95 -3.42 -7.57 -2.72
CA ASN A 95 -2.26 -6.82 -3.18
C ASN A 95 -1.09 -6.83 -2.20
N LEU A 96 -1.33 -6.88 -0.88
CA LEU A 96 -0.26 -7.10 0.10
C LEU A 96 0.35 -8.50 -0.04
N ALA A 97 -0.42 -9.52 -0.44
CA ALA A 97 0.13 -10.84 -0.75
C ALA A 97 1.12 -10.78 -1.93
N LYS A 98 0.86 -9.96 -2.96
CA LYS A 98 1.85 -9.69 -4.02
C LYS A 98 3.09 -8.98 -3.48
N ALA A 99 2.93 -8.09 -2.50
CA ALA A 99 4.04 -7.44 -1.82
C ALA A 99 4.92 -8.43 -1.03
N ASP A 100 4.31 -9.48 -0.46
CA ASP A 100 5.04 -10.58 0.17
C ASP A 100 5.83 -11.40 -0.84
N GLU A 101 5.25 -11.73 -1.99
CA GLU A 101 5.96 -12.39 -3.09
C GLU A 101 7.10 -11.51 -3.64
N TYR A 102 6.85 -10.21 -3.86
CA TYR A 102 7.84 -9.24 -4.36
C TYR A 102 9.14 -9.24 -3.55
N LYS A 103 9.04 -9.32 -2.21
CA LYS A 103 10.23 -9.30 -1.34
C LYS A 103 11.10 -10.54 -1.49
N LYS A 104 10.58 -11.66 -1.98
CA LYS A 104 11.35 -12.91 -2.11
C LYS A 104 12.46 -12.80 -3.14
N ASP A 105 12.30 -11.91 -4.13
CA ASP A 105 13.32 -11.61 -5.14
C ASP A 105 14.47 -10.74 -4.58
N ILE A 106 14.30 -10.15 -3.38
CA ILE A 106 15.22 -9.17 -2.81
C ILE A 106 16.24 -9.86 -1.91
N ASN A 107 17.47 -10.04 -2.43
CA ASN A 107 18.58 -10.63 -1.70
C ASN A 107 19.47 -9.62 -0.93
N LYS A 108 19.28 -8.31 -1.15
CA LYS A 108 20.05 -7.26 -0.49
C LYS A 108 19.37 -6.83 0.81
N LYS A 109 20.02 -7.08 1.96
CA LYS A 109 19.45 -6.82 3.31
C LYS A 109 18.87 -5.41 3.47
N THR A 110 19.57 -4.37 3.01
CA THR A 110 19.11 -2.98 3.14
C THR A 110 17.83 -2.69 2.35
N ILE A 111 17.71 -3.23 1.14
CA ILE A 111 16.51 -3.10 0.29
C ILE A 111 15.37 -3.91 0.91
N LEU A 112 15.66 -5.12 1.39
CA LEU A 112 14.66 -5.96 2.04
C LEU A 112 14.09 -5.28 3.29
N LEU A 113 14.94 -4.70 4.15
CA LEU A 113 14.50 -3.94 5.33
C LEU A 113 13.63 -2.74 4.95
N PHE A 114 14.01 -2.00 3.89
CA PHE A 114 13.21 -0.90 3.36
C PHE A 114 11.80 -1.36 2.96
N CYS A 115 11.67 -2.50 2.28
CA CYS A 115 10.38 -3.06 1.89
C CYS A 115 9.60 -3.67 3.07
N ARG A 116 10.28 -4.26 4.06
CA ARG A 116 9.61 -4.93 5.20
C ARG A 116 8.87 -3.96 6.10
N LEU A 117 9.45 -2.79 6.39
CA LEU A 117 8.84 -1.82 7.32
C LEU A 117 7.44 -1.34 6.90
N PRO A 118 7.24 -0.75 5.70
CA PRO A 118 5.92 -0.26 5.30
C PRO A 118 4.89 -1.39 5.21
N LEU A 119 5.32 -2.60 4.82
CA LEU A 119 4.45 -3.76 4.73
C LEU A 119 4.02 -4.28 6.11
N ALA A 120 4.93 -4.31 7.09
CA ALA A 120 4.60 -4.67 8.47
C ALA A 120 3.58 -3.68 9.08
N LEU A 121 3.80 -2.38 8.86
CA LEU A 121 2.87 -1.33 9.30
C LEU A 121 1.49 -1.44 8.61
N ALA A 122 1.47 -1.81 7.33
CA ALA A 122 0.24 -2.03 6.59
C ALA A 122 -0.57 -3.21 7.18
N TYR A 123 0.08 -4.36 7.43
CA TYR A 123 -0.59 -5.50 8.07
C TYR A 123 -1.08 -5.19 9.49
N LYS A 124 -0.28 -4.50 10.31
CA LYS A 124 -0.72 -4.07 11.65
C LYS A 124 -1.92 -3.11 11.57
N SER A 125 -1.94 -2.22 10.57
CA SER A 125 -3.06 -1.31 10.32
C SER A 125 -4.33 -2.06 9.90
N LEU A 126 -4.25 -3.02 8.97
CA LEU A 126 -5.39 -3.87 8.62
C LEU A 126 -5.93 -4.63 9.82
N LYS A 127 -5.05 -5.24 10.62
CA LYS A 127 -5.43 -5.95 11.84
C LYS A 127 -6.10 -5.02 12.86
N ALA A 128 -5.59 -3.81 13.01
CA ALA A 128 -6.19 -2.80 13.89
C ALA A 128 -7.62 -2.45 13.47
N MET A 129 -7.83 -2.17 12.18
CA MET A 129 -9.14 -1.84 11.63
C MET A 129 -10.12 -3.01 11.72
N LYS A 130 -9.68 -4.24 11.45
CA LYS A 130 -10.51 -5.45 11.66
C LYS A 130 -10.96 -5.64 13.11
N ASN A 131 -10.17 -5.14 14.06
CA ASN A 131 -10.50 -5.14 15.49
C ASN A 131 -11.27 -3.88 15.93
N GLY A 132 -11.75 -3.05 15.00
CA GLY A 132 -12.53 -1.84 15.29
C GLY A 132 -11.70 -0.64 15.74
N ARG A 133 -10.36 -0.68 15.61
CA ARG A 133 -9.48 0.46 15.89
C ARG A 133 -9.22 1.25 14.62
N GLU A 134 -9.39 2.57 14.68
CA GLU A 134 -9.19 3.45 13.53
C GLU A 134 -7.73 3.51 13.06
N LYS A 135 -6.78 3.61 14.00
CA LYS A 135 -5.35 3.81 13.74
C LYS A 135 -4.50 2.99 14.71
N ILE A 136 -3.32 2.56 14.26
CA ILE A 136 -2.27 2.03 15.16
C ILE A 136 -1.65 3.20 15.95
N SER A 137 -1.25 2.92 17.19
CA SER A 137 -0.60 3.91 18.05
C SER A 137 0.84 4.20 17.63
N ARG A 138 1.37 5.35 18.07
CA ARG A 138 2.79 5.69 17.88
C ARG A 138 3.73 4.65 18.50
N GLN A 139 3.36 4.11 19.66
CA GLN A 139 4.10 3.03 20.31
C GLN A 139 4.16 1.78 19.42
N GLU A 140 3.02 1.33 18.87
CA GLU A 140 2.99 0.18 17.95
C GLU A 140 3.86 0.42 16.70
N VAL A 141 3.94 1.66 16.21
CA VAL A 141 4.84 2.03 15.10
C VAL A 141 6.30 1.90 15.52
N GLU A 142 6.68 2.47 16.66
CA GLU A 142 8.05 2.43 17.21
C GLU A 142 8.50 0.98 17.46
N GLU A 143 7.66 0.16 18.09
CA GLU A 143 7.89 -1.27 18.29
C GLU A 143 8.11 -2.02 16.97
N THR A 144 7.32 -1.71 15.93
CA THR A 144 7.47 -2.33 14.60
C THR A 144 8.79 -1.95 13.95
N VAL A 145 9.22 -0.69 14.09
CA VAL A 145 10.51 -0.24 13.56
C VAL A 145 11.66 -1.00 14.24
N GLU A 146 11.60 -1.15 15.56
CA GLU A 146 12.60 -1.90 16.31
C GLU A 146 12.63 -3.39 15.93
N GLU A 147 11.47 -4.04 15.80
CA GLU A 147 11.35 -5.44 15.37
C GLU A 147 12.02 -5.66 14.02
N ILE A 148 11.74 -4.79 13.03
CA ILE A 148 12.29 -4.92 11.68
C ILE A 148 13.79 -4.66 11.65
N GLN A 149 14.33 -3.74 12.47
CA GLN A 149 15.76 -3.46 12.50
C GLN A 149 16.61 -4.57 13.14
N LYS A 150 16.01 -5.41 14.00
CA LYS A 150 16.70 -6.49 14.72
C LYS A 150 16.88 -7.76 13.89
N ASP A 151 16.10 -7.95 12.83
CA ASP A 151 16.23 -9.05 11.84
C ASP A 151 17.34 -8.81 10.81
#